data_AF-A0A8J5I5X1-F1
#
_entry.id   AF-A0A8J5I5X1-F1
#
_cell.length_a   1.000
_cell.length_b   1.000
_cell.length_c   1.000
_cell.angle_alpha   90.00
_cell.angle_beta   90.00
_cell.angle_gamma   90.00
#
_symmetry.space_group_name_H-M   'P 1'
#
loop_
_entity.id
_entity.type
_entity.pdbx_description
1 polymer ?
#
loop_
_entity_poly.entity_id
_entity_poly.type
_entity_poly.pdbx_seq_one_letter_code
_entity_poly.pdbx_strand_id
1 'polypeptide(L)'
;MLFTDAGNGIYSCTTFGKQYKKGIGYTNLPNHLRCNHEDYEEAQEAARRVDPLNIRLVSQRTRDLYRWLEWVICDRLPFAFVERRLTRLNAELSTVSEDTLLRYLILLFEVVESRVASKLPESFGLVLDGWTSSNRRYVTIVAVVDSATGNTGTAGSSAASEYYEDLEGSHRFNLAVKDYVKKEDELITKVQFLMPKLRTIKGRAILRRGSHLSPLLRNDTRWPSTYEMVERYVKHQLLIVQLGYDLLVEHDVRALAC
;
A
#
# COMPACT_ATOMS: atom_id res chain seq x y z
N MET A 1 -48.15 2.57 -13.46
CA MET A 1 -48.20 1.41 -12.53
C MET A 1 -48.90 0.27 -13.23
N LEU A 2 -48.36 -0.96 -13.18
CA LEU A 2 -48.87 -2.12 -13.93
C LEU A 2 -50.09 -2.82 -13.26
N PHE A 3 -50.38 -2.47 -12.02
CA PHE A 3 -51.52 -2.98 -11.25
C PHE A 3 -52.27 -1.85 -10.57
N THR A 4 -53.58 -2.02 -10.46
CA THR A 4 -54.48 -1.19 -9.66
C THR A 4 -55.11 -2.04 -8.56
N ASP A 5 -55.27 -1.45 -7.38
CA ASP A 5 -56.00 -2.08 -6.28
C ASP A 5 -57.50 -2.00 -6.58
N ALA A 6 -58.14 -3.16 -6.69
CA ALA A 6 -59.58 -3.30 -6.92
C ALA A 6 -60.36 -3.46 -5.60
N GLY A 7 -59.68 -3.40 -4.45
CA GLY A 7 -60.25 -3.57 -3.12
C GLY A 7 -60.30 -5.04 -2.68
N ASN A 8 -60.56 -5.26 -1.39
CA ASN A 8 -60.67 -6.59 -0.77
C ASN A 8 -59.45 -7.51 -0.98
N GLY A 9 -58.26 -6.92 -1.15
CA GLY A 9 -57.02 -7.66 -1.42
C GLY A 9 -56.97 -8.25 -2.82
N ILE A 10 -57.67 -7.67 -3.80
CA ILE A 10 -57.65 -8.08 -5.21
C ILE A 10 -56.92 -7.00 -6.02
N TYR A 11 -55.95 -7.41 -6.82
CA TYR A 11 -55.19 -6.54 -7.72
C TYR A 11 -55.52 -6.84 -9.17
N SER A 12 -55.82 -5.82 -9.96
CA SER A 12 -56.09 -5.93 -11.40
C SER A 12 -54.91 -5.41 -12.22
N CYS A 13 -54.45 -6.21 -13.18
CA CYS A 13 -53.45 -5.76 -14.15
C CYS A 13 -54.05 -4.68 -15.05
N THR A 14 -53.38 -3.54 -15.20
CA THR A 14 -53.87 -2.40 -16.01
C THR A 14 -53.82 -2.67 -17.51
N THR A 15 -52.98 -3.59 -17.97
CA THR A 15 -52.81 -3.91 -19.39
C THR A 15 -53.73 -5.02 -19.85
N PHE A 16 -53.96 -6.03 -19.00
CA PHE A 16 -54.70 -7.25 -19.36
C PHE A 16 -55.99 -7.47 -18.57
N GLY A 17 -56.29 -6.60 -17.58
CA GLY A 17 -57.51 -6.68 -16.76
C GLY A 17 -57.61 -7.90 -15.84
N LYS A 18 -56.63 -8.81 -15.86
CA LYS A 18 -56.63 -10.02 -15.02
C LYS A 18 -56.53 -9.65 -13.54
N GLN A 19 -57.40 -10.27 -12.74
CA GLN A 19 -57.49 -10.04 -11.30
C GLN A 19 -56.78 -11.15 -10.52
N TYR A 20 -56.05 -10.74 -9.47
CA TYR A 20 -55.29 -11.62 -8.61
C TYR A 20 -55.62 -11.36 -7.15
N LYS A 21 -55.97 -12.41 -6.39
CA LYS A 21 -56.29 -12.31 -4.97
C LYS A 21 -55.03 -12.45 -4.12
N LYS A 22 -54.89 -11.62 -3.09
CA LYS A 22 -53.83 -11.65 -2.10
C LYS A 22 -54.04 -12.88 -1.20
N GLY A 23 -53.27 -13.94 -1.42
CA GLY A 23 -53.36 -15.18 -0.65
C GLY A 23 -52.05 -16.01 -0.67
N ILE A 24 -51.43 -16.12 0.51
CA ILE A 24 -50.43 -17.10 1.03
C ILE A 24 -49.19 -17.44 0.14
N GLY A 25 -48.91 -16.71 -0.93
CA GLY A 25 -47.69 -16.91 -1.71
C GLY A 25 -47.28 -15.69 -2.51
N TYR A 26 -46.00 -15.31 -2.40
CA TYR A 26 -45.39 -14.19 -3.13
C TYR A 26 -45.29 -14.40 -4.66
N THR A 27 -45.84 -15.50 -5.19
CA THR A 27 -45.51 -16.03 -6.52
C THR A 27 -46.50 -15.66 -7.62
N ASN A 28 -47.74 -15.28 -7.32
CA ASN A 28 -48.77 -15.14 -8.36
C ASN A 28 -48.66 -13.85 -9.20
N LEU A 29 -48.34 -12.71 -8.57
CA LEU A 29 -48.20 -11.43 -9.28
C LEU A 29 -46.88 -11.34 -10.08
N PRO A 30 -45.70 -11.64 -9.50
CA PRO A 30 -44.44 -11.57 -10.24
C PRO A 30 -44.39 -12.57 -11.40
N ASN A 31 -44.99 -13.75 -11.24
CA ASN A 31 -45.03 -14.74 -12.32
C ASN A 31 -45.95 -14.31 -13.48
N HIS A 32 -47.06 -13.62 -13.19
CA HIS A 32 -47.87 -12.98 -14.24
C HIS A 32 -47.06 -11.93 -15.00
N LEU A 33 -46.36 -11.06 -14.28
CA LEU A 33 -45.54 -9.99 -14.88
C LEU A 33 -44.49 -10.57 -15.83
N ARG A 34 -43.70 -11.53 -15.36
CA ARG A 34 -42.66 -12.20 -16.16
C ARG A 34 -43.19 -12.90 -17.42
N CYS A 35 -44.40 -13.45 -17.38
CA CYS A 35 -44.96 -14.20 -18.50
C CYS A 35 -45.77 -13.35 -19.50
N ASN A 36 -46.23 -12.15 -19.11
CA ASN A 36 -47.17 -11.37 -19.93
C ASN A 36 -46.68 -9.96 -20.26
N HIS A 37 -45.60 -9.49 -19.63
CA HIS A 37 -44.99 -8.18 -19.90
C HIS A 37 -43.54 -8.39 -20.34
N GLU A 38 -43.29 -8.30 -21.66
CA GLU A 38 -41.95 -8.47 -22.23
C GLU A 38 -40.95 -7.42 -21.70
N ASP A 39 -41.44 -6.22 -21.38
CA ASP A 39 -40.70 -5.08 -20.88
C ASP A 39 -40.53 -5.06 -19.34
N TYR A 40 -41.05 -6.06 -18.63
CA TYR A 40 -41.06 -6.06 -17.16
C TYR A 40 -39.66 -6.11 -16.54
N GLU A 41 -38.77 -6.94 -17.06
CA GLU A 41 -37.39 -7.05 -16.55
C GLU A 41 -36.62 -5.75 -16.79
N GLU A 42 -36.79 -5.12 -17.96
CA GLU A 42 -36.18 -3.82 -18.27
C GLU A 42 -36.76 -2.69 -17.42
N ALA A 43 -38.08 -2.67 -17.21
CA ALA A 43 -38.73 -1.69 -16.33
C ALA A 43 -38.35 -1.88 -14.86
N GLN A 44 -38.15 -3.12 -14.42
CA GLN A 44 -37.67 -3.43 -13.07
C GLN A 44 -36.21 -3.00 -12.88
N GLU A 45 -35.35 -3.23 -13.88
CA GLU A 45 -33.97 -2.77 -13.88
C GLU A 45 -33.89 -1.23 -13.95
N ALA A 46 -34.72 -0.58 -14.76
CA ALA A 46 -34.85 0.87 -14.82
C ALA A 46 -35.35 1.46 -13.50
N ALA A 47 -36.30 0.81 -12.83
CA ALA A 47 -36.78 1.21 -11.50
C ALA A 47 -35.73 0.99 -10.40
N ARG A 48 -34.83 0.01 -10.53
CA ARG A 48 -33.65 -0.11 -9.66
C ARG A 48 -32.64 1.03 -9.89
N ARG A 49 -32.55 1.54 -11.12
CA ARG A 49 -31.67 2.67 -11.46
C ARG A 49 -32.26 4.02 -11.07
N VAL A 50 -33.57 4.18 -11.15
CA VAL A 50 -34.29 5.39 -10.77
C VAL A 50 -34.85 5.19 -9.37
N ASP A 51 -34.02 5.44 -8.36
CA ASP A 51 -34.41 5.39 -6.96
C ASP A 51 -35.18 6.68 -6.57
N PRO A 52 -36.51 6.64 -6.38
CA PRO A 52 -37.30 7.82 -6.07
C PRO A 52 -37.06 8.34 -4.63
N LEU A 53 -36.43 7.52 -3.78
CA LEU A 53 -36.17 7.83 -2.37
C LEU A 53 -34.71 8.22 -2.10
N ASN A 54 -33.83 8.13 -3.11
CA ASN A 54 -32.38 8.35 -2.96
C ASN A 54 -31.75 7.47 -1.85
N ILE A 55 -32.34 6.30 -1.58
CA ILE A 55 -31.81 5.27 -0.68
C ILE A 55 -30.94 4.31 -1.49
N ARG A 56 -29.64 4.62 -1.57
CA ARG A 56 -28.64 3.69 -2.11
C ARG A 56 -28.58 2.42 -1.28
N LEU A 57 -29.35 1.41 -1.64
CA LEU A 57 -29.32 0.10 -1.00
C LEU A 57 -28.06 -0.65 -1.44
N VAL A 58 -27.00 -0.55 -0.66
CA VAL A 58 -25.73 -1.26 -0.93
C VAL A 58 -25.89 -2.73 -0.57
N SER A 59 -25.52 -3.62 -1.50
CA SER A 59 -25.59 -5.07 -1.26
C SER A 59 -24.68 -5.50 -0.11
N GLN A 60 -25.05 -6.57 0.60
CA GLN A 60 -24.21 -7.11 1.69
C GLN A 60 -22.82 -7.49 1.18
N ARG A 61 -22.75 -8.09 -0.02
CA ARG A 61 -21.48 -8.46 -0.67
C ARG A 61 -20.58 -7.25 -0.90
N THR A 62 -21.13 -6.12 -1.33
CA THR A 62 -20.38 -4.89 -1.55
C THR A 62 -19.85 -4.33 -0.23
N ARG A 63 -20.65 -4.38 0.85
CA ARG A 63 -20.21 -3.95 2.18
C ARG A 63 -19.08 -4.82 2.71
N ASP A 64 -19.21 -6.14 2.61
CA ASP A 64 -18.17 -7.06 3.10
C ASP A 64 -16.85 -6.88 2.34
N LEU A 65 -16.93 -6.71 1.03
CA LEU A 65 -15.77 -6.44 0.19
C LEU A 65 -15.09 -5.12 0.56
N TYR A 66 -15.86 -4.05 0.80
CA TYR A 66 -15.31 -2.79 1.27
C TYR A 66 -14.59 -2.96 2.61
N ARG A 67 -15.21 -3.68 3.56
CA ARG A 67 -14.58 -3.99 4.86
C ARG A 67 -13.30 -4.80 4.72
N TRP A 68 -13.26 -5.75 3.78
CA TRP A 68 -12.02 -6.48 3.46
C TRP A 68 -10.93 -5.56 2.93
N LEU A 69 -11.26 -4.67 1.99
CA LEU A 69 -10.32 -3.71 1.43
C LEU A 69 -9.80 -2.74 2.50
N GLU A 70 -10.71 -2.15 3.27
CA GLU A 70 -10.38 -1.25 4.38
C GLU A 70 -9.43 -1.93 5.36
N TRP A 71 -9.76 -3.15 5.81
CA TRP A 71 -8.92 -3.87 6.76
C TRP A 71 -7.52 -4.16 6.21
N VAL A 72 -7.44 -4.73 5.00
CA VAL A 72 -6.15 -5.09 4.40
C VAL A 72 -5.27 -3.87 4.14
N ILE A 73 -5.86 -2.76 3.68
CA ILE A 73 -5.12 -1.53 3.34
C ILE A 73 -4.71 -0.77 4.60
N CYS A 74 -5.63 -0.51 5.52
CA CYS A 74 -5.37 0.31 6.71
C CYS A 74 -4.38 -0.37 7.67
N ASP A 75 -4.46 -1.69 7.82
CA ASP A 75 -3.54 -2.46 8.67
C ASP A 75 -2.28 -2.93 7.93
N ARG A 76 -2.14 -2.62 6.62
CA ARG A 76 -1.00 -3.00 5.78
C ARG A 76 -0.74 -4.51 5.78
N LEU A 77 -1.80 -5.29 5.62
CA LEU A 77 -1.72 -6.75 5.62
C LEU A 77 -1.43 -7.29 4.20
N PRO A 78 -0.81 -8.47 4.07
CA PRO A 78 -0.67 -9.13 2.77
C PRO A 78 -2.05 -9.44 2.15
N PHE A 79 -2.23 -9.32 0.84
CA PHE A 79 -3.52 -9.61 0.20
C PHE A 79 -3.98 -11.06 0.44
N ALA A 80 -3.05 -12.02 0.47
CA ALA A 80 -3.29 -13.41 0.86
C ALA A 80 -3.94 -13.58 2.26
N PHE A 81 -3.95 -12.53 3.10
CA PHE A 81 -4.59 -12.54 4.42
C PHE A 81 -6.06 -12.97 4.35
N VAL A 82 -6.81 -12.51 3.35
CA VAL A 82 -8.24 -12.82 3.19
C VAL A 82 -8.50 -14.30 2.94
N GLU A 83 -7.48 -15.03 2.48
CA GLU A 83 -7.59 -16.45 2.19
C GLU A 83 -7.15 -17.36 3.33
N ARG A 84 -6.46 -16.83 4.33
CA ARG A 84 -5.92 -17.62 5.44
C ARG A 84 -7.04 -18.32 6.20
N ARG A 85 -6.85 -19.61 6.49
CA ARG A 85 -7.84 -20.45 7.18
C ARG A 85 -8.36 -19.83 8.48
N LEU A 86 -7.45 -19.39 9.36
CA LEU A 86 -7.85 -18.79 10.64
C LEU A 86 -8.56 -17.45 10.44
N THR A 87 -8.14 -16.65 9.46
CA THR A 87 -8.82 -15.39 9.14
C THR A 87 -10.26 -15.65 8.70
N ARG A 88 -10.49 -16.60 7.78
CA ARG A 88 -11.83 -16.97 7.32
C ARG A 88 -12.72 -17.51 8.44
N LEU A 89 -12.15 -18.24 9.40
CA LEU A 89 -12.91 -18.79 10.53
C LEU A 89 -13.33 -17.73 11.55
N ASN A 90 -12.53 -16.67 11.71
CA ASN A 90 -12.77 -15.64 12.71
C ASN A 90 -13.42 -14.38 12.14
N ALA A 91 -13.39 -14.18 10.82
CA ALA A 91 -13.98 -13.01 10.19
C ALA A 91 -15.49 -13.20 9.97
N GLU A 92 -16.29 -12.25 10.45
CA GLU A 92 -17.73 -12.15 10.17
C GLU A 92 -18.01 -11.54 8.77
N LEU A 93 -17.17 -11.87 7.79
CA LEU A 93 -17.22 -11.35 6.42
C LEU A 93 -17.39 -12.49 5.43
N SER A 94 -18.11 -12.26 4.34
CA SER A 94 -18.18 -13.24 3.26
C SER A 94 -16.80 -13.58 2.72
N THR A 95 -16.65 -14.84 2.29
CA THR A 95 -15.39 -15.35 1.77
C THR A 95 -15.01 -14.66 0.46
N VAL A 96 -13.79 -14.15 0.40
CA VAL A 96 -13.22 -13.49 -0.77
C VAL A 96 -11.90 -14.18 -1.14
N SER A 97 -11.53 -14.13 -2.42
CA SER A 97 -10.20 -14.55 -2.89
C SER A 97 -9.27 -13.35 -3.03
N GLU A 98 -7.96 -13.59 -2.94
CA GLU A 98 -6.94 -12.56 -3.17
C GLU A 98 -7.13 -11.88 -4.54
N ASP A 99 -7.34 -12.66 -5.60
CA ASP A 99 -7.59 -12.15 -6.95
C ASP A 99 -8.82 -11.23 -7.02
N THR A 100 -9.89 -11.61 -6.33
CA THR A 100 -11.12 -10.81 -6.29
C THR A 100 -10.84 -9.49 -5.58
N LEU A 101 -10.17 -9.53 -4.43
CA LEU A 101 -9.80 -8.34 -3.67
C LEU A 101 -8.95 -7.38 -4.53
N LEU A 102 -7.93 -7.90 -5.22
CA LEU A 102 -7.08 -7.13 -6.12
C LEU A 102 -7.86 -6.48 -7.26
N ARG A 103 -8.79 -7.20 -7.89
CA ARG A 103 -9.63 -6.64 -8.96
C ARG A 103 -10.42 -5.43 -8.48
N TYR A 104 -11.00 -5.50 -7.29
CA TYR A 104 -11.74 -4.38 -6.73
C TYR A 104 -10.84 -3.26 -6.20
N LEU A 105 -9.63 -3.58 -5.73
CA LEU A 105 -8.63 -2.58 -5.39
C LEU A 105 -8.24 -1.74 -6.61
N ILE A 106 -8.06 -2.36 -7.79
CA ILE A 106 -7.78 -1.64 -9.04
C ILE A 106 -8.93 -0.71 -9.41
N LEU A 107 -10.17 -1.18 -9.33
CA LEU A 107 -11.35 -0.33 -9.57
C LEU A 107 -11.44 0.84 -8.58
N LEU A 108 -11.06 0.61 -7.32
CA LEU A 108 -10.98 1.67 -6.31
C LEU A 108 -9.90 2.69 -6.69
N PHE A 109 -8.76 2.24 -7.20
CA PHE A 109 -7.67 3.14 -7.62
C PHE A 109 -8.12 4.12 -8.72
N GLU A 110 -8.88 3.68 -9.73
CA GLU A 110 -9.38 4.58 -10.79
C GLU A 110 -10.23 5.74 -10.21
N VAL A 111 -11.06 5.43 -9.22
CA VAL A 111 -11.90 6.42 -8.53
C VAL A 111 -11.05 7.33 -7.63
N VAL A 112 -10.10 6.76 -6.90
CA VAL A 112 -9.19 7.50 -6.04
C VAL A 112 -8.31 8.44 -6.86
N GLU A 113 -7.77 7.98 -7.99
CA GLU A 113 -6.97 8.78 -8.92
C GLU A 113 -7.76 9.99 -9.42
N SER A 114 -9.00 9.78 -9.87
CA SER A 114 -9.89 10.87 -10.30
C SER A 114 -10.15 11.87 -9.16
N ARG A 115 -10.27 11.38 -7.92
CA ARG A 115 -10.51 12.23 -6.75
C ARG A 115 -9.25 12.94 -6.27
N VAL A 116 -8.07 12.36 -6.44
CA VAL A 116 -6.78 12.99 -6.16
C VAL A 116 -6.52 14.06 -7.22
N ALA A 117 -6.71 13.74 -8.50
CA ALA A 117 -6.55 14.68 -9.60
C ALA A 117 -7.42 15.93 -9.44
N SER A 118 -8.68 15.78 -9.02
CA SER A 118 -9.56 16.93 -8.77
C SER A 118 -9.20 17.77 -7.53
N LYS A 119 -8.33 17.24 -6.66
CA LYS A 119 -7.80 17.97 -5.49
C LYS A 119 -6.41 18.55 -5.71
N LEU A 120 -5.71 18.13 -6.77
CA LEU A 120 -4.40 18.66 -7.08
C LEU A 120 -4.53 20.06 -7.71
N PRO A 121 -3.73 21.04 -7.27
CA PRO A 121 -3.67 22.37 -7.89
C PRO A 121 -3.06 22.31 -9.30
N GLU A 122 -3.19 23.39 -10.07
CA GLU A 122 -2.55 23.51 -11.41
C GLU A 122 -1.02 23.38 -11.33
N SER A 123 -0.42 23.82 -10.22
CA SER A 123 1.01 23.68 -9.94
C SER A 123 1.23 22.98 -8.59
N PHE A 124 2.01 21.90 -8.61
CA PHE A 124 2.42 21.14 -7.44
C PHE A 124 3.86 20.67 -7.60
N GLY A 125 4.52 20.36 -6.47
CA GLY A 125 5.87 19.80 -6.45
C GLY A 125 5.84 18.28 -6.70
N LEU A 126 6.91 17.75 -7.29
CA LEU A 126 7.15 16.32 -7.39
C LEU A 126 8.41 15.95 -6.60
N VAL A 127 8.28 15.02 -5.67
CA VAL A 127 9.41 14.44 -4.94
C VAL A 127 9.68 13.05 -5.49
N LEU A 128 10.95 12.83 -5.83
CA LEU A 128 11.47 11.54 -6.29
C LEU A 128 12.31 10.92 -5.18
N ASP A 129 11.89 9.77 -4.66
CA ASP A 129 12.70 8.97 -3.73
C ASP A 129 13.18 7.70 -4.43
N GLY A 130 14.41 7.28 -4.15
CA GLY A 130 15.04 6.14 -4.81
C GLY A 130 15.75 5.22 -3.83
N TRP A 131 15.50 3.92 -3.94
CA TRP A 131 16.24 2.91 -3.15
C TRP A 131 16.64 1.70 -4.01
N THR A 132 17.64 0.96 -3.53
CA THR A 132 18.05 -0.31 -4.14
C THR A 132 17.77 -1.44 -3.15
N SER A 133 17.10 -2.49 -3.62
CA SER A 133 16.89 -3.74 -2.87
C SER A 133 17.13 -4.93 -3.78
N SER A 134 17.92 -5.90 -3.32
CA SER A 134 18.18 -7.17 -4.03
C SER A 134 18.48 -7.02 -5.53
N ASN A 135 19.44 -6.15 -5.88
CA ASN A 135 19.85 -5.84 -7.27
C ASN A 135 18.77 -5.18 -8.15
N ARG A 136 17.68 -4.67 -7.56
CA ARG A 136 16.65 -3.89 -8.25
C ARG A 136 16.68 -2.46 -7.74
N ARG A 137 16.54 -1.50 -8.66
CA ARG A 137 16.41 -0.07 -8.36
C ARG A 137 14.93 0.29 -8.39
N TYR A 138 14.49 0.98 -7.35
CA TYR A 138 13.12 1.43 -7.17
C TYR A 138 13.14 2.95 -7.11
N VAL A 139 12.08 3.55 -7.66
CA VAL A 139 11.82 4.98 -7.58
C VAL A 139 10.37 5.16 -7.18
N THR A 140 10.12 6.02 -6.22
CA THR A 140 8.80 6.51 -5.84
C THR A 140 8.67 7.95 -6.29
N ILE A 141 7.53 8.28 -6.89
CA ILE A 141 7.15 9.62 -7.29
C ILE A 141 5.99 10.05 -6.38
N VAL A 142 6.15 11.16 -5.68
CA VAL A 142 5.14 11.70 -4.75
C VAL A 142 4.80 13.13 -5.18
N ALA A 143 3.51 13.44 -5.30
CA ALA A 143 3.05 14.81 -5.47
C ALA A 143 2.99 15.53 -4.11
N VAL A 144 3.56 16.72 -4.03
CA VAL A 144 3.59 17.58 -2.83
C VAL A 144 2.84 18.87 -3.14
N VAL A 145 1.88 19.20 -2.28
CA VAL A 145 1.05 20.40 -2.39
C VAL A 145 1.29 21.27 -1.16
N ASP A 146 1.45 22.58 -1.37
CA ASP A 146 1.52 23.52 -0.25
C ASP A 146 0.10 23.75 0.29
N SER A 147 -0.06 23.55 1.60
CA SER A 147 -1.33 23.74 2.31
C SER A 147 -1.83 25.19 2.35
N ALA A 148 -1.02 26.17 1.94
CA ALA A 148 -1.37 27.59 1.98
C ALA A 148 -2.35 28.05 0.87
N THR A 149 -2.52 27.30 -0.22
CA THR A 149 -3.33 27.74 -1.39
C THR A 149 -4.84 27.48 -1.23
N GLY A 150 -5.31 27.29 0.00
CA GLY A 150 -6.71 27.02 0.32
C GLY A 150 -7.60 28.26 0.46
N ASN A 151 -7.05 29.49 0.52
CA ASN A 151 -7.90 30.70 0.59
C ASN A 151 -7.19 32.00 0.16
N THR A 152 -7.97 32.81 -0.56
CA THR A 152 -7.81 34.23 -0.95
C THR A 152 -6.86 34.55 -2.11
N GLY A 153 -7.46 35.03 -3.20
CA GLY A 153 -6.75 35.58 -4.33
C GLY A 153 -6.00 36.85 -3.95
N THR A 154 -4.71 36.88 -4.28
CA THR A 154 -4.03 38.09 -4.73
C THR A 154 -2.87 37.67 -5.60
N ALA A 155 -2.90 38.06 -6.87
CA ALA A 155 -1.78 37.97 -7.77
C ALA A 155 -0.68 38.93 -7.30
N GLY A 156 0.56 38.42 -7.21
CA GLY A 156 1.74 39.21 -6.89
C GLY A 156 3.00 38.36 -7.02
N SER A 157 3.60 38.40 -8.22
CA SER A 157 4.85 37.75 -8.59
C SER A 157 6.03 38.06 -7.65
N SER A 158 6.89 37.07 -7.39
CA SER A 158 8.31 37.16 -7.79
C SER A 158 9.07 35.85 -7.56
N ALA A 159 9.62 35.32 -8.65
CA ALA A 159 10.95 34.72 -8.78
C ALA A 159 11.37 33.50 -7.92
N ALA A 160 12.02 32.56 -8.62
CA ALA A 160 12.61 31.29 -8.19
C ALA A 160 11.55 30.23 -7.83
N SER A 161 11.27 29.21 -8.65
CA SER A 161 12.21 28.17 -9.08
C SER A 161 13.19 27.77 -7.96
N GLU A 162 12.71 27.70 -6.73
CA GLU A 162 13.42 27.03 -5.65
C GLU A 162 12.92 25.59 -5.62
N TYR A 163 13.77 24.70 -6.12
CA TYR A 163 13.66 23.26 -5.97
C TYR A 163 13.53 22.98 -4.47
N TYR A 164 12.32 22.77 -3.96
CA TYR A 164 12.08 22.45 -2.56
C TYR A 164 12.67 21.05 -2.30
N GLU A 165 13.94 21.00 -1.89
CA GLU A 165 14.55 19.80 -1.34
C GLU A 165 13.97 19.55 0.05
N ASP A 166 12.79 18.95 0.10
CA ASP A 166 12.17 18.43 1.34
C ASP A 166 12.90 17.16 1.87
N LEU A 167 14.20 17.02 1.54
CA LEU A 167 15.13 16.03 2.08
C LEU A 167 15.50 16.32 3.55
N GLU A 168 14.97 17.40 4.15
CA GLU A 168 15.43 17.93 5.42
C GLU A 168 15.30 16.93 6.57
N GLY A 169 14.24 16.11 6.65
CA GLY A 169 14.06 15.21 7.79
C GLY A 169 15.13 14.11 7.89
N SER A 170 15.37 13.40 6.78
CA SER A 170 16.38 12.32 6.75
C SER A 170 17.80 12.87 6.74
N HIS A 171 18.03 14.01 6.08
CA HIS A 171 19.31 14.71 6.10
C HIS A 171 19.64 15.25 7.49
N ARG A 172 18.70 15.90 8.19
CA ARG A 172 18.87 16.40 9.56
C ARG A 172 19.03 15.27 10.56
N PHE A 173 18.32 14.16 10.39
CA PHE A 173 18.54 12.97 11.22
C PHE A 173 19.93 12.36 10.97
N ASN A 174 20.37 12.29 9.72
CA ASN A 174 21.71 11.84 9.37
C ASN A 174 22.78 12.77 9.96
N LEU A 175 22.57 14.09 9.93
CA LEU A 175 23.45 15.07 10.60
C LEU A 175 23.46 14.87 12.13
N ALA A 176 22.30 14.65 12.75
CA ALA A 176 22.20 14.38 14.18
C ALA A 176 22.92 13.09 14.58
N VAL A 177 22.80 12.02 13.76
CA VAL A 177 23.55 10.77 13.96
C VAL A 177 25.05 11.01 13.77
N LYS A 178 25.47 11.77 12.75
CA LYS A 178 26.89 12.12 12.56
C LYS A 178 27.46 12.89 13.75
N ASP A 179 26.70 13.81 14.33
CA ASP A 179 27.12 14.55 15.52
C ASP A 179 27.15 13.65 16.77
N TYR A 180 26.13 12.81 16.95
CA TYR A 180 26.06 11.87 18.08
C TYR A 180 27.25 10.90 18.11
N VAL A 181 27.64 10.36 16.95
CA VAL A 181 28.71 9.35 16.84
C VAL A 181 30.09 9.98 16.55
N LYS A 182 30.20 11.31 16.66
CA LYS A 182 31.43 12.04 16.38
C LYS A 182 32.59 11.64 17.29
N LYS A 183 32.30 11.23 18.53
CA LYS A 183 33.31 10.79 19.49
C LYS A 183 33.98 9.48 19.07
N GLU A 184 33.25 8.63 18.35
CA GLU A 184 33.70 7.32 17.88
C GLU A 184 34.10 7.34 16.39
N ASP A 185 34.18 8.52 15.76
CA ASP A 185 34.42 8.65 14.31
C ASP A 185 35.74 8.01 13.87
N GLU A 186 36.78 8.08 14.69
CA GLU A 186 38.05 7.39 14.44
C GLU A 186 37.88 5.86 14.36
N LEU A 187 37.11 5.29 15.29
CA LEU A 187 36.83 3.85 15.33
C LEU A 187 35.94 3.44 14.15
N ILE A 188 34.95 4.26 13.81
CA ILE A 188 34.08 4.01 12.66
C ILE A 188 34.85 4.10 11.35
N THR A 189 35.77 5.05 11.24
CA THR A 189 36.67 5.19 10.10
C THR A 189 37.57 3.96 9.97
N LYS A 190 38.11 3.46 11.08
CA LYS A 190 38.83 2.17 11.14
C LYS A 190 37.95 1.02 10.60
N VAL A 191 36.72 0.89 11.07
CA VAL A 191 35.78 -0.14 10.56
C VAL A 191 35.52 0.03 9.06
N GLN A 192 35.27 1.26 8.61
CA GLN A 192 35.05 1.59 7.20
C GLN A 192 36.26 1.26 6.32
N PHE A 193 37.50 1.33 6.82
CA PHE A 193 38.69 0.88 6.09
C PHE A 193 38.84 -0.64 6.02
N LEU A 194 38.35 -1.36 7.02
CA LEU A 194 38.43 -2.82 7.09
C LEU A 194 37.35 -3.51 6.25
N MET A 195 36.12 -3.00 6.27
CA MET A 195 34.98 -3.60 5.57
C MET A 195 35.19 -3.84 4.06
N PRO A 196 35.83 -2.93 3.28
CA PRO A 196 36.18 -3.18 1.88
C PRO A 196 37.11 -4.38 1.69
N LYS A 197 38.07 -4.58 2.61
CA LYS A 197 39.01 -5.71 2.54
C LYS A 197 38.31 -7.03 2.79
N LEU A 198 37.39 -7.05 3.77
CA LEU A 198 36.52 -8.19 4.04
C LEU A 198 35.54 -8.47 2.88
N ARG A 199 35.16 -7.44 2.14
CA ARG A 199 34.30 -7.54 0.94
C ARG A 199 35.03 -8.13 -0.28
N THR A 200 36.33 -8.38 -0.23
CA THR A 200 37.02 -9.06 -1.34
C THR A 200 36.54 -10.51 -1.51
N ILE A 201 36.86 -11.15 -2.63
CA ILE A 201 36.51 -12.57 -2.85
C ILE A 201 37.13 -13.46 -1.77
N LYS A 202 38.41 -13.21 -1.43
CA LYS A 202 39.14 -13.93 -0.38
C LYS A 202 38.55 -13.65 1.00
N GLY A 203 38.31 -12.39 1.35
CA GLY A 203 37.69 -12.00 2.62
C GLY A 203 36.31 -12.64 2.81
N ARG A 204 35.46 -12.62 1.78
CA ARG A 204 34.15 -13.29 1.81
C ARG A 204 34.26 -14.81 1.90
N ALA A 205 35.26 -15.42 1.28
CA ALA A 205 35.49 -16.86 1.40
C ALA A 205 35.84 -17.28 2.84
N ILE A 206 36.62 -16.46 3.54
CA ILE A 206 36.95 -16.68 4.95
C ILE A 206 35.71 -16.49 5.83
N LEU A 207 34.97 -15.39 5.66
CA LEU A 207 33.77 -15.11 6.43
C LEU A 207 32.68 -16.19 6.26
N ARG A 208 32.56 -16.78 5.06
CA ARG A 208 31.62 -17.87 4.78
C ARG A 208 31.85 -19.15 5.59
N ARG A 209 33.02 -19.32 6.20
CA ARG A 209 33.29 -20.45 7.11
C ARG A 209 32.52 -20.35 8.43
N GLY A 210 32.12 -19.14 8.83
CA GLY A 210 31.40 -18.90 10.09
C GLY A 210 30.16 -18.01 9.99
N SER A 211 29.88 -17.41 8.82
CA SER A 211 28.71 -16.55 8.61
C SER A 211 28.28 -16.46 7.14
N HIS A 212 26.97 -16.43 6.92
CA HIS A 212 26.37 -16.16 5.61
C HIS A 212 26.24 -14.65 5.34
N LEU A 213 26.61 -13.79 6.29
CA LEU A 213 26.47 -12.34 6.18
C LEU A 213 27.58 -11.75 5.32
N SER A 214 27.22 -10.81 4.44
CA SER A 214 28.18 -10.05 3.66
C SER A 214 28.57 -8.75 4.36
N PRO A 215 29.84 -8.32 4.27
CA PRO A 215 30.26 -7.00 4.73
C PRO A 215 29.49 -5.87 4.05
N LEU A 216 29.12 -4.86 4.83
CA LEU A 216 28.45 -3.64 4.37
C LEU A 216 29.39 -2.45 4.46
N LEU A 217 29.14 -1.44 3.63
CA LEU A 217 29.86 -0.17 3.63
C LEU A 217 28.89 0.94 4.04
N ARG A 218 29.38 1.94 4.77
CA ARG A 218 28.62 3.16 5.05
C ARG A 218 28.30 3.88 3.73
N ASN A 219 27.10 4.43 3.63
CA ASN A 219 26.69 5.35 2.58
C ASN A 219 26.35 6.71 3.23
N ASP A 220 27.08 7.75 2.86
CA ASP A 220 26.97 9.06 3.49
C ASP A 220 25.58 9.72 3.35
N THR A 221 24.77 9.30 2.37
CA THR A 221 23.40 9.81 2.14
C THR A 221 22.31 8.95 2.79
N ARG A 222 22.64 7.77 3.33
CA ARG A 222 21.66 6.83 3.90
C ARG A 222 21.84 6.75 5.42
N TRP A 223 20.88 7.32 6.16
CA TRP A 223 20.96 7.52 7.60
C TRP A 223 21.25 6.27 8.46
N PRO A 224 20.79 5.03 8.15
CA PRO A 224 21.09 3.87 9.00
C PRO A 224 22.41 3.21 8.62
N SER A 225 23.08 3.63 7.54
CA SER A 225 24.19 2.87 6.96
C SER A 225 25.42 2.76 7.86
N THR A 226 25.70 3.79 8.66
CA THR A 226 26.78 3.77 9.66
C THR A 226 26.50 2.70 10.71
N TYR A 227 25.26 2.67 11.22
CA TYR A 227 24.80 1.69 12.19
C TYR A 227 24.85 0.27 11.60
N GLU A 228 24.26 0.06 10.42
CA GLU A 228 24.25 -1.24 9.75
C GLU A 228 25.65 -1.77 9.48
N MET A 229 26.60 -0.91 9.10
CA MET A 229 28.00 -1.27 8.94
C MET A 229 28.62 -1.71 10.26
N VAL A 230 28.49 -0.91 11.32
CA VAL A 230 29.08 -1.21 12.62
C VAL A 230 28.46 -2.48 13.22
N GLU A 231 27.15 -2.64 13.16
CA GLU A 231 26.44 -3.85 13.60
C GLU A 231 26.93 -5.09 12.83
N ARG A 232 27.12 -4.96 11.51
CA ARG A 232 27.68 -6.02 10.67
C ARG A 232 29.11 -6.35 11.06
N TYR A 233 29.92 -5.32 11.36
CA TYR A 233 31.30 -5.50 11.79
C TYR A 233 31.36 -6.26 13.12
N VAL A 234 30.55 -5.91 14.12
CA VAL A 234 30.53 -6.60 15.42
C VAL A 234 30.23 -8.10 15.26
N LYS A 235 29.27 -8.45 14.39
CA LYS A 235 28.97 -9.86 14.06
C LYS A 235 30.14 -10.58 13.39
N HIS A 236 30.91 -9.88 12.55
CA HIS A 236 32.12 -10.43 11.92
C HIS A 236 33.33 -10.42 12.86
N GLN A 237 33.42 -9.48 13.81
CA GLN A 237 34.55 -9.34 14.72
C GLN A 237 34.69 -10.58 15.60
N LEU A 238 33.58 -11.13 16.10
CA LEU A 238 33.59 -12.39 16.85
C LEU A 238 34.20 -13.54 16.02
N LEU A 239 33.87 -13.61 14.74
CA LEU A 239 34.39 -14.64 13.83
C LEU A 239 35.85 -14.39 13.44
N ILE A 240 36.23 -13.13 13.24
CA ILE A 240 37.60 -12.71 12.94
C ILE A 240 38.53 -13.11 14.10
N VAL A 241 38.11 -12.88 15.34
CA VAL A 241 38.88 -13.27 16.53
C VAL A 241 38.97 -14.79 16.65
N GLN A 242 37.90 -15.53 16.36
CA GLN A 242 37.89 -17.01 16.40
C GLN A 242 38.74 -17.68 15.30
N LEU A 243 38.77 -17.09 14.10
CA LEU A 243 39.55 -17.63 12.96
C LEU A 243 41.04 -17.29 13.04
N GLY A 244 41.44 -16.39 13.93
CA GLY A 244 42.82 -15.98 14.17
C GLY A 244 43.32 -14.88 13.23
N TYR A 245 44.10 -13.95 13.79
CA TYR A 245 44.72 -12.84 13.05
C TYR A 245 45.69 -13.33 11.95
N ASP A 246 46.35 -14.47 12.15
CA ASP A 246 47.32 -15.03 11.21
C ASP A 246 46.68 -15.42 9.87
N LEU A 247 45.47 -15.97 9.89
CA LEU A 247 44.71 -16.34 8.69
C LEU A 247 44.32 -15.11 7.85
N LEU A 248 44.09 -13.98 8.51
CA LEU A 248 43.80 -12.71 7.82
C LEU A 248 45.04 -12.13 7.16
N VAL A 249 46.21 -12.26 7.79
CA VAL A 249 47.50 -11.81 7.24
C VAL A 249 47.91 -12.65 6.03
N GLU A 250 47.76 -13.98 6.08
CA GLU A 250 48.03 -14.89 4.94
C GLU A 250 47.19 -14.56 3.70
N HIS A 251 45.98 -14.02 3.90
CA HIS A 251 45.07 -13.64 2.83
C HIS A 251 45.10 -12.14 2.50
N ASP A 252 46.13 -11.43 2.98
CA ASP A 252 46.40 -10.00 2.74
C ASP A 252 45.27 -9.07 3.26
N VAL A 253 44.48 -9.57 4.21
CA VAL A 253 43.44 -8.82 4.92
C VAL A 253 44.04 -8.27 6.21
N ARG A 254 44.84 -7.20 6.12
CA ARG A 254 45.42 -6.58 7.33
C ARG A 254 44.32 -6.01 8.23
N ALA A 255 44.15 -6.61 9.41
CA ALA A 255 43.40 -6.03 10.51
C ALA A 255 44.15 -4.80 11.04
N LEU A 256 43.40 -3.80 11.49
CA LEU A 256 43.98 -2.57 12.03
C LEU A 256 44.68 -2.91 13.35
N ALA A 257 45.97 -2.61 13.43
CA ALA A 257 46.72 -2.69 14.67
C ALA A 257 45.98 -1.82 15.72
N CYS A 258 45.72 -2.41 16.88
CA CYS A 258 45.12 -1.72 18.02
C CYS A 258 45.98 -0.52 18.43
#